data_AF-A0A0F9ST93-F1
#
_entry.id   AF-A0A0F9ST93-F1
#
_cell.length_a   1.000
_cell.length_b   1.000
_cell.length_c   1.000
_cell.angle_alpha   90.00
_cell.angle_beta   90.00
_cell.angle_gamma   90.00
#
_symmetry.space_group_name_H-M   'P 1'
#
loop_
_entity.id
_entity.type
_entity.pdbx_description
1 polymer ?
#
loop_
_entity_poly.entity_id
_entity_poly.type
_entity_poly.pdbx_seq_one_letter_code
_entity_poly.pdbx_strand_id
1 'polypeptide(L)' 'MKTIKRPILYYNRSDEDIEVIGELAKAGINCELFGPISDYNTPKLIFGDDEYIGKSSIEFFISKVSKPLSEE' A
#
# COMPACT_ATOMS: atom_id res chain seq x y z
N MET A 1 -2.14 10.45 22.10
CA MET A 1 -2.05 9.11 21.48
C MET A 1 -1.76 9.31 20.00
N LYS A 2 -0.58 8.96 19.49
CA LYS A 2 -0.33 8.98 18.04
C LYS A 2 -1.12 7.81 17.45
N THR A 3 -2.24 8.09 16.79
CA THR A 3 -2.96 7.08 16.02
C THR A 3 -2.01 6.63 14.91
N ILE A 4 -1.50 5.40 15.01
CA ILE A 4 -0.73 4.80 13.92
C ILE A 4 -1.74 4.60 12.79
N LYS A 5 -1.78 5.53 11.83
CA LYS A 5 -2.64 5.43 10.65
C LYS A 5 -2.21 4.16 9.91
N ARG A 6 -3.07 3.14 9.85
CA ARG A 6 -2.80 1.95 9.04
C ARG A 6 -2.95 2.33 7.57
N PRO A 7 -2.08 1.83 6.67
CA PRO A 7 -2.26 2.05 5.24
C PRO A 7 -3.57 1.38 4.77
N ILE A 8 -4.33 2.08 3.95
CA ILE A 8 -5.56 1.57 3.34
C ILE A 8 -5.26 1.28 1.87
N LEU A 9 -5.46 0.04 1.44
CA LEU A 9 -5.31 -0.37 0.04
C LEU A 9 -6.69 -0.57 -0.58
N TYR A 10 -7.02 0.28 -1.55
CA TYR A 10 -8.13 0.09 -2.46
C TYR A 10 -7.71 -0.81 -3.61
N TYR A 11 -8.51 -1.84 -3.88
CA TYR A 11 -8.22 -2.84 -4.92
C TYR A 11 -9.49 -3.23 -5.69
N ASN A 12 -9.34 -3.82 -6.86
CA ASN A 12 -10.49 -4.31 -7.66
C ASN A 12 -10.43 -5.80 -8.00
N ARG A 13 -9.25 -6.40 -8.24
CA ARG A 13 -8.94 -7.83 -8.59
C ARG A 13 -8.20 -7.97 -9.93
N SER A 14 -7.54 -6.91 -10.41
CA SER A 14 -6.57 -7.04 -11.49
C SER A 14 -5.36 -7.87 -11.05
N ASP A 15 -4.59 -8.39 -12.01
CA ASP A 15 -3.31 -9.06 -11.69
C ASP A 15 -2.39 -8.12 -10.91
N GLU A 16 -2.40 -6.83 -11.24
CA GLU A 16 -1.63 -5.79 -10.54
C GLU A 16 -2.04 -5.67 -9.06
N ASP A 17 -3.33 -5.72 -8.75
CA ASP A 17 -3.82 -5.70 -7.36
C ASP A 17 -3.28 -6.90 -6.56
N ILE A 18 -3.29 -8.09 -7.17
CA ILE A 18 -2.82 -9.33 -6.53
C ILE A 18 -1.32 -9.24 -6.24
N GLU A 19 -0.54 -8.76 -7.20
CA GLU A 19 0.90 -8.56 -7.04
C GLU A 19 1.19 -7.59 -5.90
N VAL A 20 0.52 -6.44 -5.89
CA VAL A 20 0.67 -5.40 -4.86
C VAL A 20 0.34 -5.92 -3.46
N ILE A 21 -0.78 -6.63 -3.31
CA ILE A 21 -1.17 -7.25 -2.03
C ILE A 21 -0.08 -8.22 -1.57
N GLY A 22 0.46 -9.02 -2.50
CA GLY A 22 1.55 -9.95 -2.23
C GLY A 22 2.83 -9.25 -1.77
N GLU A 23 3.21 -8.14 -2.38
CA GLU A 23 4.39 -7.37 -1.98
C GLU A 23 4.24 -6.70 -0.62
N LEU A 24 3.08 -6.12 -0.33
CA LEU A 24 2.77 -5.54 0.98
C LEU A 24 2.82 -6.61 2.08
N ALA A 25 2.28 -7.81 1.81
CA ALA A 25 2.34 -8.94 2.73
C ALA A 25 3.79 -9.43 2.96
N LYS A 26 4.59 -9.55 1.89
CA LYS A 26 6.02 -9.92 1.98
C LYS A 26 6.83 -8.89 2.78
N ALA A 27 6.49 -7.62 2.65
CA ALA A 27 7.11 -6.53 3.41
C ALA A 27 6.64 -6.45 4.87
N GLY A 28 5.69 -7.28 5.31
CA GLY A 28 5.14 -7.26 6.66
C GLY A 28 4.26 -6.04 6.94
N ILE A 29 3.75 -5.37 5.90
CA ILE A 29 2.94 -4.16 6.05
C ILE A 29 1.47 -4.55 6.19
N ASN A 30 0.94 -4.34 7.39
CA ASN A 30 -0.46 -4.61 7.66
C ASN A 30 -1.34 -3.48 7.10
N CYS A 31 -2.02 -3.75 5.99
CA CYS A 31 -2.92 -2.82 5.32
C CYS A 31 -4.39 -3.17 5.60
N GLU A 32 -5.22 -2.16 5.71
CA GLU A 32 -6.68 -2.32 5.61
C GLU A 32 -7.06 -2.43 4.13
N LEU A 33 -7.61 -3.58 3.73
CA LEU A 33 -7.98 -3.84 2.35
C LEU A 33 -9.44 -3.41 2.11
N PHE A 34 -9.66 -2.57 1.11
CA PHE A 34 -10.99 -2.07 0.71
C PHE A 34 -11.26 -2.39 -0.76
N GLY A 35 -12.12 -3.36 -1.03
CA GLY A 35 -12.45 -3.77 -2.39
C GLY A 35 -13.28 -5.05 -2.45
N PRO A 36 -13.63 -5.52 -3.65
CA PRO A 36 -13.32 -4.91 -4.96
C PRO A 36 -14.14 -3.64 -5.24
N ILE A 37 -13.52 -2.59 -5.78
CA ILE A 37 -14.21 -1.34 -6.19
C ILE A 37 -14.14 -1.19 -7.71
N SER A 38 -15.30 -1.26 -8.38
CA SER A 38 -15.42 -1.28 -9.84
C SER A 38 -14.85 -0.06 -10.55
N ASP A 39 -14.81 1.10 -9.90
CA ASP A 39 -14.33 2.35 -10.50
C ASP A 39 -12.81 2.53 -10.44
N TYR A 40 -12.10 1.70 -9.67
CA TYR A 40 -10.64 1.74 -9.55
C TYR A 40 -10.01 0.58 -10.33
N ASN A 41 -9.52 0.84 -11.54
CA ASN A 41 -8.80 -0.17 -12.34
C ASN A 41 -7.34 -0.37 -11.92
N THR A 42 -6.89 0.36 -10.91
CA THR A 42 -5.50 0.40 -10.46
C THR A 42 -5.48 0.43 -8.93
N PRO A 43 -4.60 -0.35 -8.28
CA PRO A 43 -4.46 -0.35 -6.83
C PRO A 43 -4.10 1.04 -6.32
N LYS A 44 -4.72 1.46 -5.22
CA LYS A 44 -4.47 2.75 -4.58
C LYS A 44 -4.22 2.55 -3.09
N LEU A 45 -3.04 2.94 -2.62
CA LEU A 45 -2.68 2.91 -1.21
C LEU A 45 -2.72 4.32 -0.63
N ILE A 46 -3.39 4.50 0.51
CA ILE A 46 -3.41 5.74 1.27
C ILE A 46 -2.71 5.50 2.60
N PHE A 47 -1.71 6.32 2.93
CA PHE A 47 -1.02 6.28 4.21
C PHE A 47 -0.77 7.70 4.70
N GLY A 48 -1.32 8.08 5.86
CA GLY A 48 -1.13 9.45 6.33
C GLY A 48 -1.98 10.43 5.52
N ASP A 49 -1.29 11.32 4.82
CA ASP A 49 -1.80 12.28 3.85
C ASP A 49 -1.21 12.01 2.45
N ASP A 50 -0.46 10.90 2.30
CA ASP A 50 0.16 10.46 1.05
C ASP A 50 -0.73 9.44 0.33
N GLU A 51 -0.72 9.53 -1.01
CA GLU A 51 -1.43 8.64 -1.91
C GLU A 51 -0.45 7.99 -2.89
N TYR A 52 -0.55 6.67 -3.06
CA TYR A 52 0.27 5.88 -3.97
C TYR A 52 -0.65 5.12 -4.92
N ILE A 53 -0.61 5.49 -6.19
CA ILE A 53 -1.49 4.91 -7.23
C ILE A 53 -0.64 4.05 -8.17
N GLY A 54 -1.08 2.81 -8.35
CA GLY A 54 -0.42 1.80 -9.17
C GLY A 54 0.73 1.09 -8.47
N LYS A 55 1.09 -0.08 -9.00
CA LYS A 55 2.14 -0.94 -8.45
C LYS A 55 3.45 -0.22 -8.17
N SER A 56 3.99 0.52 -9.13
CA SER A 56 5.29 1.19 -8.96
C SER A 56 5.31 2.23 -7.83
N SER A 57 4.21 2.96 -7.62
CA SER A 57 4.11 3.90 -6.50
C SER A 57 4.04 3.18 -5.16
N ILE A 58 3.38 2.01 -5.13
CA ILE A 58 3.24 1.21 -3.92
C ILE A 58 4.55 0.47 -3.59
N GLU A 59 5.27 -0.04 -4.59
CA GLU A 59 6.65 -0.55 -4.43
C GLU A 59 7.58 0.53 -3.84
N PHE A 60 7.44 1.78 -4.31
CA PHE A 60 8.18 2.91 -3.74
C PHE A 60 7.80 3.16 -2.27
N PHE A 61 6.51 3.12 -1.93
CA PHE A 61 6.06 3.19 -0.54
C PHE A 61 6.68 2.08 0.31
N ILE A 62 6.63 0.82 -0.14
CA ILE A 62 7.25 -0.33 0.52
C ILE A 62 8.73 -0.05 0.77
N SER A 63 9.46 0.42 -0.23
CA SER A 63 10.88 0.75 -0.09
C SER A 63 11.16 1.84 0.95
N LYS A 64 10.24 2.80 1.13
CA LYS A 64 10.37 3.87 2.13
C LYS A 64 10.13 3.37 3.54
N VAL A 65 9.12 2.53 3.75
CA VAL A 65 8.76 2.03 5.09
C VAL A 65 9.60 0.85 5.54
N SER A 66 10.15 0.08 4.60
CA SER A 66 11.04 -1.06 4.89
C SER A 66 12.51 -0.66 5.01
N LYS A 67 12.89 0.57 4.65
CA LYS A 67 14.25 1.06 4.97
C LYS A 67 14.38 1.12 6.50
N PRO A 68 15.39 0.46 7.09
CA PRO A 68 15.73 0.76 8.48
C PRO A 68 15.99 2.27 8.55
N LEU A 69 15.44 2.92 9.58
CA LEU A 69 15.84 4.27 9.96
C LEU A 69 17.35 4.21 10.16
N SER A 70 18.13 4.53 9.12
CA SER A 70 19.55 4.78 9.28
C SER A 70 19.61 6.03 10.14
N GLU A 71 19.92 5.81 11.42
CA GLU A 71 20.24 6.84 12.39
C GLU A 71 21.33 7.74 11.78
N GLU A 72 20.98 9.00 11.53
CA GLU A 72 21.94 10.11 11.42
C GLU A 72 21.92 10.91 12.72
#